data_AF-A0A2D9TDA3-F1
#
_entry.id   AF-A0A2D9TDA3-F1
#
_cell.length_a   1.000
_cell.length_b   1.000
_cell.length_c   1.000
_cell.angle_alpha   90.00
_cell.angle_beta   90.00
_cell.angle_gamma   90.00
#
_symmetry.space_group_name_H-M   'P 1'
#
loop_
_entity.id
_entity.type
_entity.pdbx_description
1 polymer ?
#
loop_
_entity_poly.entity_id
_entity_poly.type
_entity_poly.pdbx_seq_one_letter_code
_entity_poly.pdbx_strand_id
1 'polypeptide(L)'
;MTSDSKKARPAKPVQRRRKGAPRKRLSPELEALARGDEKALRRPRKERLRDPRPVALIPGVANRDARAVADARVEALRAMIEWDDQDSLEAALADFVVLRLWRGRAITSLEALAGDLLEMAPEAAQAAAERGAATTGRNLEPLDDVAVASWLRTEAALLEAEIDARVRVDGDGRLEVDFPAVAAPEAFDAIGRRMGTLLQDRRPKRPSPGDRDDRGDRKDRGDRGDRGDRGPRRGPPKGRR
;
A
#
# COMPACT_ATOMS: atom_id res chain seq x y z
N MET A 1 -61.81 27.97 -19.72
CA MET A 1 -60.36 28.01 -19.42
C MET A 1 -60.19 28.50 -17.99
N THR A 2 -60.21 27.59 -17.04
CA THR A 2 -60.14 27.88 -15.60
C THR A 2 -58.79 27.38 -15.08
N SER A 3 -57.95 28.31 -14.65
CA SER A 3 -56.58 28.08 -14.20
C SER A 3 -56.55 27.48 -12.78
N ASP A 4 -55.98 26.28 -12.68
CA ASP A 4 -55.61 25.60 -11.44
C ASP A 4 -54.57 26.41 -10.65
N SER A 5 -54.94 26.90 -9.47
CA SER A 5 -54.00 27.50 -8.52
C SER A 5 -53.56 26.46 -7.48
N LYS A 6 -52.29 26.07 -7.57
CA LYS A 6 -51.58 25.16 -6.65
C LYS A 6 -51.63 25.68 -5.21
N LYS A 7 -52.33 24.97 -4.31
CA LYS A 7 -52.31 25.21 -2.86
C LYS A 7 -50.94 24.86 -2.27
N ALA A 8 -50.24 25.86 -1.73
CA ALA A 8 -49.00 25.67 -0.98
C ALA A 8 -49.28 25.05 0.41
N ARG A 9 -48.49 24.04 0.80
CA ARG A 9 -48.56 23.41 2.14
C ARG A 9 -47.93 24.35 3.19
N PRO A 10 -48.53 24.51 4.39
CA PRO A 10 -47.96 25.37 5.42
C PRO A 10 -46.70 24.76 6.04
N ALA A 11 -45.64 25.56 6.15
CA ALA A 11 -44.38 25.19 6.78
C ALA A 11 -44.56 25.00 8.30
N LYS A 12 -44.05 23.88 8.84
CA LYS A 12 -44.07 23.62 10.29
C LYS A 12 -43.23 24.67 11.03
N PRO A 13 -43.68 25.17 12.20
CA PRO A 13 -42.94 26.18 12.95
C PRO A 13 -41.61 25.62 13.47
N VAL A 14 -40.52 26.32 13.18
CA VAL A 14 -39.17 25.99 13.67
C VAL A 14 -39.13 26.24 15.18
N GLN A 15 -39.11 25.16 15.97
CA GLN A 15 -38.93 25.25 17.42
C GLN A 15 -37.51 25.70 17.73
N ARG A 16 -37.34 26.99 18.05
CA ARG A 16 -36.05 27.54 18.50
C ARG A 16 -35.78 27.11 19.95
N ARG A 17 -34.61 26.51 20.14
CA ARG A 17 -34.15 25.95 21.41
C ARG A 17 -33.98 27.06 22.46
N ARG A 18 -34.49 26.85 23.69
CA ARG A 18 -34.28 27.78 24.82
C ARG A 18 -32.80 27.78 25.23
N LYS A 19 -32.24 28.99 25.39
CA LYS A 19 -30.85 29.22 25.85
C LYS A 19 -30.68 28.59 27.24
N GLY A 20 -29.75 27.65 27.40
CA GLY A 20 -29.47 26.97 28.67
C GLY A 20 -30.02 25.54 28.82
N ALA A 21 -30.74 25.00 27.83
CA ALA A 21 -31.19 23.61 27.87
C ALA A 21 -29.98 22.64 27.76
N PRO A 22 -29.81 21.67 28.70
CA PRO A 22 -28.70 20.73 28.66
C PRO A 22 -28.66 20.01 27.32
N ARG A 23 -27.45 19.81 26.77
CA ARG A 23 -27.27 19.06 25.52
C ARG A 23 -27.84 17.65 25.74
N LYS A 24 -28.68 17.17 24.81
CA LYS A 24 -29.05 15.76 24.78
C LYS A 24 -27.74 14.97 24.80
N ARG A 25 -27.53 14.19 25.86
CA ARG A 25 -26.40 13.25 25.91
C ARG A 25 -26.60 12.24 24.79
N LEU A 26 -25.51 11.88 24.13
CA LEU A 26 -25.56 10.82 23.14
C LEU A 26 -25.92 9.52 23.87
N SER A 27 -26.53 8.55 23.16
CA SER A 27 -26.73 7.24 23.78
C SER A 27 -25.37 6.66 24.21
N PRO A 28 -25.32 5.81 25.25
CA PRO A 28 -24.06 5.24 25.73
C PRO A 28 -23.22 4.58 24.63
N GLU A 29 -23.88 3.93 23.66
CA GLU A 29 -23.25 3.35 22.46
C GLU A 29 -22.62 4.41 21.55
N LEU A 30 -23.33 5.51 21.27
CA LEU A 30 -22.81 6.62 20.48
C LEU A 30 -21.70 7.39 21.21
N GLU A 31 -21.73 7.43 22.54
CA GLU A 31 -20.62 7.97 23.33
C GLU A 31 -19.40 7.05 23.32
N ALA A 32 -19.58 5.73 23.39
CA ALA A 32 -18.49 4.75 23.30
C ALA A 32 -17.83 4.77 21.91
N LEU A 33 -18.64 4.86 20.85
CA LEU A 33 -18.18 5.05 19.47
C LEU A 33 -17.43 6.38 19.31
N ALA A 34 -17.98 7.48 19.84
CA ALA A 34 -17.35 8.80 19.77
C ALA A 34 -16.05 8.91 20.58
N ARG A 35 -15.94 8.16 21.70
CA ARG A 35 -14.70 8.02 22.48
C ARG A 35 -13.68 7.08 21.82
N GLY A 36 -14.12 6.27 20.85
CA GLY A 36 -13.27 5.33 20.13
C GLY A 36 -12.92 4.07 20.92
N ASP A 37 -13.73 3.72 21.92
CA ASP A 37 -13.56 2.54 22.77
C ASP A 37 -13.95 1.24 22.06
N GLU A 38 -14.79 1.32 21.01
CA GLU A 38 -15.14 0.20 20.14
C GLU A 38 -13.99 -0.14 19.17
N LYS A 39 -12.98 -0.84 19.68
CA LYS A 39 -11.92 -1.45 18.85
C LYS A 39 -12.47 -2.49 17.86
N ALA A 40 -13.66 -3.07 18.12
CA ALA A 40 -14.28 -4.10 17.29
C ALA A 40 -14.69 -3.62 15.89
N LEU A 41 -14.96 -2.32 15.71
CA LEU A 41 -15.35 -1.75 14.40
C LEU A 41 -14.15 -1.22 13.60
N ARG A 42 -12.94 -1.23 14.15
CA ARG A 42 -11.75 -0.81 13.42
C ARG A 42 -11.25 -1.98 12.57
N ARG A 43 -11.39 -1.85 11.25
CA ARG A 43 -10.71 -2.76 10.31
C ARG A 43 -9.23 -2.87 10.72
N PRO A 44 -8.64 -4.08 10.74
CA PRO A 44 -7.23 -4.25 11.03
C PRO A 44 -6.42 -3.37 10.07
N ARG A 45 -5.46 -2.61 10.61
CA ARG A 45 -4.61 -1.76 9.79
C ARG A 45 -3.72 -2.67 8.94
N LYS A 46 -3.81 -2.53 7.61
CA LYS A 46 -2.89 -3.21 6.67
C LYS A 46 -1.44 -2.86 7.03
N GLU A 47 -0.55 -3.85 7.00
CA GLU A 47 0.87 -3.65 7.25
C GLU A 47 1.45 -2.79 6.11
N ARG A 48 2.02 -1.64 6.46
CA ARG A 48 2.63 -0.73 5.48
C ARG A 48 4.14 -0.84 5.56
N LEU A 49 4.78 -1.07 4.43
CA LEU A 49 6.24 -1.05 4.33
C LEU A 49 6.77 0.38 4.49
N ARG A 50 7.84 0.51 5.26
CA ARG A 50 8.57 1.78 5.38
C ARG A 50 9.63 1.84 4.30
N ASP A 51 9.20 2.20 3.10
CA ASP A 51 10.13 2.40 2.01
C ASP A 51 10.84 3.76 2.17
N PRO A 52 12.18 3.80 2.32
CA PRO A 52 12.91 5.05 2.45
C PRO A 52 13.04 5.83 1.13
N ARG A 53 12.67 5.22 -0.01
CA ARG A 53 12.87 5.81 -1.33
C ARG A 53 11.81 6.87 -1.61
N PRO A 54 12.19 8.06 -2.13
CA PRO A 54 11.26 9.15 -2.39
C PRO A 54 10.31 8.89 -3.57
N VAL A 55 10.71 8.06 -4.54
CA VAL A 55 9.93 7.76 -5.77
C VAL A 55 9.83 6.24 -5.97
N ALA A 56 9.21 5.55 -5.00
CA ALA A 56 8.91 4.14 -5.10
C ALA A 56 7.61 3.91 -5.87
N LEU A 57 7.65 3.15 -6.97
CA LEU A 57 6.43 2.74 -7.69
C LEU A 57 5.59 1.81 -6.81
N ILE A 58 6.27 0.83 -6.22
CA ILE A 58 5.70 -0.15 -5.30
C ILE A 58 6.62 -0.20 -4.05
N PRO A 59 6.06 0.04 -2.84
CA PRO A 59 6.84 0.01 -1.61
C PRO A 59 7.59 -1.32 -1.44
N GLY A 60 8.86 -1.24 -1.09
CA GLY A 60 9.71 -2.42 -0.88
C GLY A 60 10.09 -3.19 -2.14
N VAL A 61 9.86 -2.68 -3.35
CA VAL A 61 10.28 -3.36 -4.60
C VAL A 61 11.12 -2.42 -5.47
N ALA A 62 12.28 -2.86 -5.97
CA ALA A 62 13.08 -2.05 -6.88
C ALA A 62 12.25 -1.65 -8.12
N ASN A 63 12.36 -0.39 -8.57
CA ASN A 63 11.54 0.06 -9.72
C ASN A 63 11.87 -0.72 -11.00
N ARG A 64 13.11 -1.21 -11.16
CA ARG A 64 13.50 -2.12 -12.25
C ARG A 64 12.69 -3.40 -12.21
N ASP A 65 12.60 -4.04 -11.05
CA ASP A 65 11.87 -5.30 -10.86
C ASP A 65 10.37 -5.10 -11.07
N ALA A 66 9.80 -4.04 -10.50
CA ALA A 66 8.39 -3.71 -10.67
C ALA A 66 8.02 -3.49 -12.15
N ARG A 67 8.92 -2.86 -12.93
CA ARG A 67 8.76 -2.71 -14.38
C ARG A 67 8.87 -4.05 -15.09
N ALA A 68 9.93 -4.80 -14.86
CA ALA A 68 10.17 -6.09 -15.52
C ALA A 68 9.00 -7.06 -15.32
N VAL A 69 8.46 -7.16 -14.10
CA VAL A 69 7.29 -7.99 -13.81
C VAL A 69 6.03 -7.46 -14.49
N ALA A 70 5.78 -6.14 -14.42
CA ALA A 70 4.61 -5.56 -15.08
C ALA A 70 4.65 -5.76 -16.59
N ASP A 71 5.83 -5.60 -17.21
CA ASP A 71 6.05 -5.82 -18.64
C ASP A 71 5.77 -7.28 -19.01
N ALA A 72 6.40 -8.23 -18.32
CA ALA A 72 6.21 -9.66 -18.56
C ALA A 72 4.74 -10.08 -18.42
N ARG A 73 4.05 -9.55 -17.41
CA ARG A 73 2.64 -9.86 -17.16
C ARG A 73 1.70 -9.18 -18.15
N VAL A 74 2.00 -7.99 -18.65
CA VAL A 74 1.23 -7.37 -19.76
C VAL A 74 1.39 -8.19 -21.04
N GLU A 75 2.60 -8.63 -21.38
CA GLU A 75 2.82 -9.47 -22.56
C GLU A 75 2.08 -10.82 -22.43
N ALA A 76 2.07 -11.42 -21.23
CA ALA A 76 1.28 -12.62 -20.97
C ALA A 76 -0.24 -12.37 -21.15
N LEU A 77 -0.78 -11.24 -20.70
CA LEU A 77 -2.18 -10.89 -20.92
C LEU A 77 -2.51 -10.73 -22.41
N ARG A 78 -1.62 -10.10 -23.17
CA ARG A 78 -1.79 -9.95 -24.63
C ARG A 78 -1.82 -11.29 -25.34
N ALA A 79 -0.93 -12.21 -24.96
CA ALA A 79 -0.93 -13.57 -25.49
C ALA A 79 -2.24 -14.32 -25.16
N MET A 80 -2.78 -14.16 -23.94
CA MET A 80 -4.07 -14.76 -23.57
C MET A 80 -5.23 -14.20 -24.40
N ILE A 81 -5.23 -12.89 -24.69
CA ILE A 81 -6.22 -12.26 -25.57
C ILE A 81 -6.07 -12.78 -27.01
N GLU A 82 -4.84 -12.86 -27.53
CA GLU A 82 -4.56 -13.36 -28.88
C GLU A 82 -4.99 -14.82 -29.06
N TRP A 83 -4.81 -15.65 -28.04
CA TRP A 83 -5.17 -17.07 -28.06
C TRP A 83 -6.59 -17.37 -27.59
N ASP A 84 -7.38 -16.35 -27.28
CA ASP A 84 -8.75 -16.47 -26.74
C ASP A 84 -8.82 -17.37 -25.48
N ASP A 85 -7.77 -17.35 -24.65
CA ASP A 85 -7.68 -18.08 -23.38
C ASP A 85 -8.35 -17.26 -22.26
N GLN A 86 -9.67 -17.26 -22.32
CA GLN A 86 -10.51 -16.42 -21.45
C GLN A 86 -10.35 -16.77 -19.96
N ASP A 87 -10.24 -18.05 -19.61
CA ASP A 87 -10.12 -18.48 -18.21
C ASP A 87 -8.80 -17.99 -17.59
N SER A 88 -7.69 -18.10 -18.32
CA SER A 88 -6.39 -17.59 -17.86
C SER A 88 -6.39 -16.06 -17.80
N LEU A 89 -6.98 -15.39 -18.78
CA LEU A 89 -7.09 -13.93 -18.83
C LEU A 89 -7.84 -13.40 -17.60
N GLU A 90 -8.98 -14.00 -17.26
CA GLU A 90 -9.79 -13.61 -16.11
C GLU A 90 -9.03 -13.76 -14.79
N ALA A 91 -8.38 -14.91 -14.59
CA ALA A 91 -7.56 -15.15 -13.40
C ALA A 91 -6.40 -14.14 -13.29
N ALA A 92 -5.71 -13.87 -14.41
CA ALA A 92 -4.57 -12.97 -14.44
C ALA A 92 -4.96 -11.49 -14.28
N LEU A 93 -6.12 -11.06 -14.80
CA LEU A 93 -6.65 -9.72 -14.56
C LEU A 93 -7.01 -9.52 -13.09
N ALA A 94 -7.59 -10.53 -12.46
CA ALA A 94 -7.85 -10.49 -11.02
C ALA A 94 -6.54 -10.36 -10.20
N ASP A 95 -5.46 -11.04 -10.59
CA ASP A 95 -4.13 -10.84 -9.98
C ASP A 95 -3.64 -9.40 -10.17
N PHE A 96 -3.77 -8.85 -11.37
CA PHE A 96 -3.38 -7.47 -11.68
C PHE A 96 -4.06 -6.45 -10.78
N VAL A 97 -5.34 -6.65 -10.47
CA VAL A 97 -6.14 -5.79 -9.60
C VAL A 97 -5.69 -5.88 -8.15
N VAL A 98 -5.62 -7.10 -7.62
CA VAL A 98 -5.31 -7.37 -6.21
C VAL A 98 -3.88 -6.94 -5.87
N LEU A 99 -2.94 -7.09 -6.81
CA LEU A 99 -1.54 -6.70 -6.66
C LEU A 99 -1.24 -5.27 -7.15
N ARG A 100 -2.17 -4.65 -7.88
CA ARG A 100 -2.04 -3.32 -8.51
C ARG A 100 -0.79 -3.21 -9.40
N LEU A 101 -0.54 -4.24 -10.22
CA LEU A 101 0.70 -4.40 -10.99
C LEU A 101 0.96 -3.26 -12.00
N TRP A 102 -0.09 -2.59 -12.47
CA TRP A 102 0.00 -1.42 -13.35
C TRP A 102 0.89 -0.30 -12.78
N ARG A 103 1.03 -0.22 -11.44
CA ARG A 103 1.96 0.72 -10.80
C ARG A 103 3.41 0.53 -11.23
N GLY A 104 3.80 -0.68 -11.62
CA GLY A 104 5.13 -0.98 -12.17
C GLY A 104 5.45 -0.17 -13.43
N ARG A 105 4.44 0.22 -14.20
CA ARG A 105 4.56 1.12 -15.36
C ARG A 105 4.20 2.58 -15.07
N ALA A 106 4.05 2.96 -13.80
CA ALA A 106 3.55 4.27 -13.39
C ALA A 106 2.15 4.61 -13.95
N ILE A 107 1.35 3.59 -14.27
CA ILE A 107 -0.05 3.74 -14.67
C ILE A 107 -0.90 3.96 -13.42
N THR A 108 -2.01 4.69 -13.55
CA THR A 108 -2.84 5.13 -12.42
C THR A 108 -3.97 4.14 -12.09
N SER A 109 -4.55 3.46 -13.07
CA SER A 109 -5.72 2.59 -12.92
C SER A 109 -5.71 1.37 -13.83
N LEU A 110 -6.59 0.40 -13.54
CA LEU A 110 -6.90 -0.72 -14.42
C LEU A 110 -7.46 -0.24 -15.77
N GLU A 111 -8.30 0.80 -15.76
CA GLU A 111 -8.91 1.35 -16.98
C GLU A 111 -7.85 1.85 -17.98
N ALA A 112 -6.85 2.58 -17.47
CA ALA A 112 -5.73 3.05 -18.28
C ALA A 112 -4.88 1.88 -18.80
N LEU A 113 -4.64 0.84 -17.97
CA LEU A 113 -3.97 -0.38 -18.42
C LEU A 113 -4.75 -1.07 -19.56
N ALA A 114 -6.06 -1.24 -19.39
CA ALA A 114 -6.93 -1.92 -20.34
C ALA A 114 -6.97 -1.20 -21.69
N GLY A 115 -7.17 0.11 -21.69
CA GLY A 115 -7.19 0.91 -22.91
C GLY A 115 -5.83 1.05 -23.57
N ASP A 116 -4.81 1.47 -22.81
CA ASP A 116 -3.51 1.87 -23.38
C ASP A 116 -2.63 0.69 -23.76
N LEU A 117 -2.74 -0.45 -23.04
CA LEU A 117 -1.82 -1.58 -23.21
C LEU A 117 -2.47 -2.86 -23.71
N LEU A 118 -3.74 -3.10 -23.39
CA LEU A 118 -4.45 -4.34 -23.74
C LEU A 118 -5.44 -4.15 -24.89
N GLU A 119 -5.65 -2.91 -25.36
CA GLU A 119 -6.62 -2.56 -26.40
C GLU A 119 -8.04 -3.12 -26.12
N MET A 120 -8.39 -3.19 -24.84
CA MET A 120 -9.64 -3.77 -24.34
C MET A 120 -10.51 -2.70 -23.69
N ALA A 121 -11.83 -2.84 -23.81
CA ALA A 121 -12.78 -1.98 -23.10
C ALA A 121 -12.58 -2.08 -21.57
N PRO A 122 -12.47 -0.95 -20.84
CA PRO A 122 -12.26 -0.96 -19.40
C PRO A 122 -13.31 -1.78 -18.61
N GLU A 123 -14.58 -1.71 -19.03
CA GLU A 123 -15.68 -2.45 -18.42
C GLU A 123 -15.54 -3.95 -18.62
N ALA A 124 -15.04 -4.38 -19.79
CA ALA A 124 -14.77 -5.79 -20.08
C ALA A 124 -13.63 -6.31 -19.22
N ALA A 125 -12.56 -5.51 -19.06
CA ALA A 125 -11.42 -5.84 -18.19
C ALA A 125 -11.85 -5.98 -16.73
N GLN A 126 -12.67 -5.05 -16.24
CA GLN A 126 -13.21 -5.10 -14.88
C GLN A 126 -14.10 -6.32 -14.67
N ALA A 127 -15.02 -6.61 -15.60
CA ALA A 127 -15.90 -7.77 -15.51
C ALA A 127 -15.11 -9.09 -15.57
N ALA A 128 -14.05 -9.16 -16.37
CA ALA A 128 -13.15 -10.31 -16.44
C ALA A 128 -12.40 -10.52 -15.13
N ALA A 129 -11.87 -9.46 -14.52
CA ALA A 129 -11.26 -9.53 -13.19
C ALA A 129 -12.25 -10.01 -12.11
N GLU A 130 -13.51 -9.56 -12.17
CA GLU A 130 -14.55 -10.00 -11.22
C GLU A 130 -14.88 -11.48 -11.36
N ARG A 131 -14.97 -12.00 -12.60
CA ARG A 131 -15.17 -13.43 -12.86
C ARG A 131 -13.97 -14.27 -12.40
N GLY A 132 -12.75 -13.84 -12.72
CA GLY A 132 -11.53 -14.51 -12.26
C GLY A 132 -11.40 -14.54 -10.74
N ALA A 133 -11.82 -13.46 -10.06
CA ALA A 133 -11.88 -13.41 -8.60
C ALA A 133 -12.93 -14.37 -8.03
N ALA A 134 -14.11 -14.46 -8.64
CA ALA A 134 -15.15 -15.40 -8.23
C ALA A 134 -14.69 -16.87 -8.35
N THR A 135 -14.02 -17.23 -9.45
CA THR A 135 -13.48 -18.58 -9.67
C THR A 135 -12.43 -18.98 -8.63
N THR A 136 -11.65 -18.01 -8.16
CA THR A 136 -10.58 -18.22 -7.15
C THR A 136 -11.06 -17.99 -5.72
N GLY A 137 -12.35 -17.71 -5.51
CA GLY A 137 -12.93 -17.50 -4.17
C GLY A 137 -12.41 -16.25 -3.46
N ARG A 138 -11.90 -15.26 -4.20
CA ARG A 138 -11.28 -14.04 -3.65
C ARG A 138 -12.12 -12.80 -3.92
N ASN A 139 -11.86 -11.75 -3.14
CA ASN A 139 -12.34 -10.42 -3.47
C ASN A 139 -11.24 -9.63 -4.22
N LEU A 140 -11.64 -8.56 -4.90
CA LEU A 140 -10.72 -7.66 -5.59
C LEU A 140 -10.12 -6.57 -4.67
N GLU A 141 -10.09 -6.80 -3.36
CA GLU A 141 -9.47 -5.85 -2.45
C GLU A 141 -7.93 -5.93 -2.59
N PRO A 142 -7.22 -4.80 -2.75
CA PRO A 142 -5.77 -4.83 -2.86
C PRO A 142 -5.11 -5.44 -1.61
N LEU A 143 -4.08 -6.26 -1.82
CA LEU A 143 -3.28 -6.81 -0.73
C LEU A 143 -2.51 -5.71 0.01
N ASP A 144 -1.98 -6.07 1.19
CA ASP A 144 -1.06 -5.20 1.89
C ASP A 144 0.28 -5.05 1.15
N ASP A 145 1.03 -3.99 1.48
CA ASP A 145 2.28 -3.67 0.77
C ASP A 145 3.32 -4.79 0.92
N VAL A 146 3.29 -5.56 2.02
CA VAL A 146 4.24 -6.65 2.30
C VAL A 146 3.96 -7.84 1.40
N ALA A 147 2.69 -8.24 1.26
CA ALA A 147 2.26 -9.32 0.38
C ALA A 147 2.54 -8.97 -1.08
N VAL A 148 2.22 -7.74 -1.51
CA VAL A 148 2.54 -7.26 -2.87
C VAL A 148 4.05 -7.29 -3.12
N ALA A 149 4.86 -6.78 -2.19
CA ALA A 149 6.30 -6.76 -2.33
C ALA A 149 6.90 -8.18 -2.34
N SER A 150 6.36 -9.08 -1.53
CA SER A 150 6.78 -10.49 -1.49
C SER A 150 6.49 -11.16 -2.83
N TRP A 151 5.25 -11.04 -3.33
CA TRP A 151 4.85 -11.60 -4.62
C TRP A 151 5.75 -11.09 -5.76
N LEU A 152 5.93 -9.78 -5.86
CA LEU A 152 6.74 -9.17 -6.92
C LEU A 152 8.21 -9.58 -6.87
N ARG A 153 8.78 -9.69 -5.68
CA ARG A 153 10.18 -10.13 -5.52
C ARG A 153 10.35 -11.60 -5.89
N THR A 154 9.37 -12.44 -5.58
CA THR A 154 9.37 -13.85 -6.01
C THR A 154 9.30 -13.93 -7.52
N GLU A 155 8.33 -13.27 -8.15
CA GLU A 155 8.17 -13.26 -9.61
C GLU A 155 9.42 -12.71 -10.31
N ALA A 156 9.96 -11.57 -9.85
CA ALA A 156 11.17 -10.98 -10.42
C ALA A 156 12.42 -11.85 -10.24
N ALA A 157 12.48 -12.69 -9.19
CA ALA A 157 13.57 -13.65 -9.00
C ALA A 157 13.49 -14.76 -10.04
N LEU A 158 12.29 -15.32 -10.24
CA LEU A 158 12.06 -16.42 -11.15
C LEU A 158 12.23 -15.98 -12.61
N LEU A 159 11.77 -14.78 -12.97
CA LEU A 159 12.00 -14.17 -14.27
C LEU A 159 13.49 -13.94 -14.57
N GLU A 160 14.26 -13.42 -13.60
CA GLU A 160 15.70 -13.20 -13.79
C GLU A 160 16.48 -14.52 -13.88
N ALA A 161 16.03 -15.55 -13.17
CA ALA A 161 16.61 -16.89 -13.25
C ALA A 161 16.14 -17.69 -14.48
N GLU A 162 15.29 -17.11 -15.32
CA GLU A 162 14.70 -17.75 -16.51
C GLU A 162 14.01 -19.09 -16.20
N ILE A 163 13.39 -19.18 -15.01
CA ILE A 163 12.67 -20.37 -14.57
C ILE A 163 11.22 -20.25 -15.03
N ASP A 164 10.75 -21.25 -15.76
CA ASP A 164 9.33 -21.39 -16.09
C ASP A 164 8.55 -21.68 -14.81
N ALA A 165 7.96 -20.62 -14.26
CA ALA A 165 7.31 -20.64 -12.97
C ALA A 165 6.04 -19.80 -13.00
N ARG A 166 5.12 -20.13 -12.09
CA ARG A 166 3.90 -19.38 -11.89
C ARG A 166 3.78 -18.98 -10.43
N VAL A 167 3.72 -17.68 -10.19
CA VAL A 167 3.40 -17.12 -8.88
C VAL A 167 1.94 -16.66 -8.87
N ARG A 168 1.17 -17.14 -7.89
CA ARG A 168 -0.25 -16.78 -7.67
C ARG A 168 -0.49 -16.36 -6.23
N VAL A 169 -1.63 -15.70 -6.00
CA VAL A 169 -2.15 -15.45 -4.65
C VAL A 169 -3.54 -16.04 -4.52
N ASP A 170 -3.76 -16.85 -3.49
CA ASP A 170 -5.07 -17.44 -3.20
C ASP A 170 -6.03 -16.43 -2.53
N GLY A 171 -7.27 -16.85 -2.27
CA GLY A 171 -8.29 -16.00 -1.62
C GLY A 171 -7.98 -15.63 -0.15
N ASP A 172 -7.08 -16.36 0.50
CA ASP A 172 -6.61 -16.08 1.86
C ASP A 172 -5.39 -15.14 1.88
N GLY A 173 -4.86 -14.75 0.72
CA GLY A 173 -3.65 -13.94 0.60
C GLY A 173 -2.35 -14.73 0.72
N ARG A 174 -2.39 -16.06 0.57
CA ARG A 174 -1.21 -16.92 0.58
C ARG A 174 -0.54 -16.91 -0.79
N LEU A 175 0.79 -16.93 -0.77
CA LEU A 175 1.61 -17.00 -1.96
C LEU A 175 1.76 -18.45 -2.40
N GLU A 176 1.30 -18.76 -3.61
CA GLU A 176 1.55 -20.04 -4.27
C GLU A 176 2.62 -19.86 -5.34
N VAL A 177 3.59 -20.77 -5.37
CA VAL A 177 4.68 -20.76 -6.34
C VAL A 177 4.80 -22.16 -6.93
N ASP A 178 4.61 -22.26 -8.24
CA ASP A 178 4.71 -23.49 -9.01
C ASP A 178 5.89 -23.38 -9.99
N PHE A 179 6.77 -24.38 -10.01
CA PHE A 179 7.87 -24.53 -10.95
C PHE A 179 8.33 -26.00 -11.01
N PRO A 180 9.00 -26.44 -12.08
CA PRO A 180 9.56 -27.78 -12.17
C PRO A 180 10.48 -28.12 -10.99
N ALA A 181 10.28 -29.27 -10.36
CA ALA A 181 11.04 -29.68 -9.17
C ALA A 181 12.57 -29.71 -9.39
N VAL A 182 13.00 -29.93 -10.63
CA VAL A 182 14.42 -29.92 -11.02
C VAL A 182 15.07 -28.53 -10.91
N ALA A 183 14.28 -27.46 -11.00
CA ALA A 183 14.73 -26.08 -10.87
C ALA A 183 14.61 -25.54 -9.43
N ALA A 184 14.18 -26.38 -8.48
CA ALA A 184 13.92 -25.96 -7.12
C ALA A 184 15.13 -25.35 -6.40
N PRO A 185 16.35 -25.90 -6.48
CA PRO A 185 17.53 -25.30 -5.84
C PRO A 185 17.79 -23.87 -6.34
N GLU A 186 17.76 -23.67 -7.65
CA GLU A 186 17.96 -22.38 -8.31
C GLU A 186 16.84 -21.40 -7.98
N ALA A 187 15.58 -21.85 -8.01
CA ALA A 187 14.42 -21.06 -7.63
C ALA A 187 14.51 -20.56 -6.19
N PHE A 188 14.81 -21.44 -5.23
CA PHE A 188 14.91 -21.07 -3.82
C PHE A 188 16.09 -20.12 -3.54
N ASP A 189 17.24 -20.31 -4.19
CA ASP A 189 18.38 -19.37 -4.06
C ASP A 189 18.01 -18.00 -4.63
N ALA A 190 17.43 -17.93 -5.82
CA ALA A 190 17.02 -16.68 -6.46
C ALA A 190 15.99 -15.91 -5.61
N ILE A 191 14.93 -16.60 -5.16
CA ILE A 191 13.90 -16.03 -4.29
C ILE A 191 14.52 -15.56 -2.97
N GLY A 192 15.36 -16.38 -2.34
CA GLY A 192 16.00 -16.07 -1.05
C GLY A 192 16.84 -14.80 -1.11
N ARG A 193 17.66 -14.65 -2.16
CA ARG A 193 18.48 -13.45 -2.38
C ARG A 193 17.63 -12.19 -2.52
N ARG A 194 16.53 -12.24 -3.29
CA ARG A 194 15.64 -11.10 -3.48
C ARG A 194 14.80 -10.77 -2.24
N MET A 195 14.45 -11.76 -1.41
CA MET A 195 13.67 -11.53 -0.18
C MET A 195 14.48 -10.92 0.97
N GLY A 196 15.81 -11.11 0.96
CA GLY A 196 16.68 -10.71 2.07
C GLY A 196 16.53 -9.25 2.54
N THR A 197 16.33 -8.30 1.61
CA THR A 197 16.17 -6.88 1.97
C THR A 197 14.77 -6.54 2.51
N LEU A 198 13.73 -7.29 2.12
CA LEU A 198 12.36 -7.08 2.63
C LEU A 198 12.27 -7.41 4.13
N LEU A 199 12.99 -8.44 4.56
CA LEU A 199 13.11 -8.79 5.98
C LEU A 199 13.77 -7.70 6.82
N GLN A 200 14.66 -6.90 6.22
CA GLN A 200 15.28 -5.75 6.89
C GLN A 200 14.28 -4.59 7.02
N ASP A 201 13.48 -4.34 5.99
CA ASP A 201 12.47 -3.28 5.95
C ASP A 201 11.31 -3.51 6.95
N ARG A 202 11.04 -4.78 7.31
CA ARG A 202 10.06 -5.15 8.36
C ARG A 202 10.60 -5.00 9.79
N ARG A 203 11.92 -4.90 9.99
CA ARG A 203 12.48 -4.77 11.34
C ARG A 203 12.20 -3.36 11.89
N PRO A 204 11.74 -3.23 13.15
CA PRO A 204 11.61 -1.92 13.76
C PRO A 204 12.97 -1.21 13.73
N LYS A 205 12.98 0.07 13.37
CA LYS A 205 14.18 0.92 13.38
C LYS A 205 14.82 0.76 14.76
N ARG A 206 16.03 0.19 14.82
CA ARG A 206 16.79 0.15 16.07
C ARG A 206 16.86 1.59 16.58
N PRO A 207 16.53 1.86 17.85
CA PRO A 207 16.63 3.21 18.38
C PRO A 207 18.06 3.71 18.13
N SER A 208 18.18 4.86 17.47
CA SER A 208 19.49 5.46 17.24
C SER A 208 20.12 5.77 18.61
N PRO A 209 21.43 5.58 18.80
CA PRO A 209 22.10 5.89 20.07
C PRO A 209 21.94 7.35 20.56
N GLY A 210 21.41 8.27 19.74
CA GLY A 210 21.12 9.66 20.11
C GLY A 210 19.67 9.98 20.49
N ASP A 211 18.73 9.02 20.39
CA ASP A 211 17.31 9.25 20.72
C ASP A 211 17.00 9.05 22.22
N ARG A 212 18.02 8.78 23.06
CA ARG A 212 17.85 8.47 24.50
C ARG A 212 18.08 9.63 25.47
N ASP A 213 18.49 10.80 25.02
CA ASP A 213 18.95 11.87 25.92
C ASP A 213 18.20 13.20 25.78
N ASP A 214 16.86 13.20 25.78
CA ASP A 214 16.12 14.49 25.85
C ASP A 214 14.80 14.46 26.63
N ARG A 215 14.62 13.48 27.53
CA ARG A 215 13.46 13.42 28.45
C ARG A 215 13.83 13.08 29.90
N GLY A 216 14.94 13.60 30.38
CA GLY A 216 15.30 13.56 31.80
C GLY A 216 16.04 14.82 32.20
N ASP A 217 15.65 15.42 33.32
CA ASP A 217 16.40 16.41 34.09
C ASP A 217 16.47 17.86 33.59
N ARG A 218 15.31 18.53 33.61
CA ARG A 218 15.23 19.96 33.95
C ARG A 218 14.55 20.16 35.31
N LYS A 219 15.07 19.51 36.34
CA LYS A 219 14.93 19.94 37.74
C LYS A 219 16.28 19.71 38.41
N ASP A 220 16.70 20.69 39.19
CA ASP A 220 17.88 20.66 40.06
C ASP A 220 19.25 20.71 39.39
N ARG A 221 19.70 21.93 39.09
CA ARG A 221 21.06 22.35 39.46
C ARG A 221 21.09 23.85 39.69
N GLY A 222 21.01 24.20 40.97
CA GLY A 222 21.27 25.54 41.45
C GLY A 222 22.71 25.97 41.23
N ASP A 223 22.86 27.29 41.19
CA ASP A 223 23.87 28.07 41.90
C ASP A 223 25.24 27.41 42.13
N ARG A 224 26.22 27.80 41.30
CA ARG A 224 27.60 28.04 41.71
C ARG A 224 28.25 28.95 40.67
N GLY A 225 28.58 30.15 41.12
CA GLY A 225 29.30 31.13 40.32
C GLY A 225 30.77 30.79 40.11
N ASP A 226 31.40 31.81 39.54
CA ASP A 226 32.83 32.15 39.54
C ASP A 226 33.63 31.90 38.25
N ARG A 227 34.01 33.05 37.67
CA ARG A 227 35.23 33.45 36.95
C ARG A 227 35.94 32.45 36.02
N GLY A 228 36.20 32.92 34.80
CA GLY A 228 37.26 32.33 33.97
C GLY A 228 37.31 32.83 32.53
N ASP A 229 37.84 34.04 32.36
CA ASP A 229 38.67 34.51 31.24
C ASP A 229 38.27 34.23 29.77
N ARG A 230 38.04 35.33 29.03
CA ARG A 230 37.92 35.37 27.57
C ARG A 230 39.31 35.48 26.94
N GLY A 231 39.89 34.36 26.50
CA GLY A 231 41.04 34.36 25.59
C GLY A 231 40.61 34.62 24.12
N PRO A 232 41.35 35.44 23.34
CA PRO A 232 40.94 35.82 21.98
C PRO A 232 41.23 34.72 20.95
N ARG A 233 40.26 34.57 20.03
CA ARG A 233 40.28 33.75 18.82
C ARG A 233 41.51 34.06 17.95
N ARG A 234 42.38 33.07 17.70
CA ARG A 234 43.33 33.09 16.58
C ARG A 234 42.70 32.39 15.38
N GLY A 235 42.64 33.10 14.26
CA GLY A 235 42.10 32.65 12.99
C GLY A 235 42.95 31.60 12.26
N PRO A 236 42.48 31.10 11.11
CA PRO A 236 43.09 29.97 10.41
C PRO A 236 44.35 30.38 9.65
N PRO A 237 45.38 29.51 9.53
CA PRO A 237 46.50 29.77 8.65
C PRO A 237 46.10 29.53 7.18
N LYS A 238 46.25 30.58 6.38
CA LYS A 238 46.28 30.55 4.91
C LYS A 238 47.41 29.62 4.44
N GLY A 239 47.12 28.82 3.42
CA GLY A 239 48.08 27.95 2.77
C GLY A 239 49.19 28.70 2.02
N ARG A 240 50.24 27.95 1.68
CA ARG A 240 51.21 28.14 0.60
C ARG A 240 51.70 26.74 0.22
N ARG A 241 51.42 26.32 -1.02
CA ARG A 241 52.40 26.08 -2.10
C ARG A 241 53.28 24.87 -1.86
#